data_AF-A0A8C6ZVF5-F1
#
_entry.id   AF-A0A8C6ZVF5-F1
#
_cell.length_a   1.000
_cell.length_b   1.000
_cell.length_c   1.000
_cell.angle_alpha   90.00
_cell.angle_beta   90.00
_cell.angle_gamma   90.00
#
_symmetry.space_group_name_H-M   'P 1'
#
loop_
_entity.id
_entity.type
_entity.pdbx_description
1 polymer ?
#
loop_
_entity_poly.entity_id
_entity_poly.type
_entity_poly.pdbx_seq_one_letter_code
_entity_poly.pdbx_strand_id
1 'polypeptide(L)'
;MERKRGKSLEPGSVVITRKSVDATFKPQFEQVILGKSVIRSTDLDEQLAKELMQCSKEINEFNTVIGNTMCTLDFYEGQGRLDGAICLYTKEEKLQYLREAFESGVRNIEMESSVFAAMCNLSGVKAAVVCVTLLDRLKGDQISSSHDVLVEYQQRPQKLVGYFIKKRLGKV
;
A
#
# COMPACT_ATOMS: atom_id res chain seq x y z
N MET A 1 14.05 13.10 23.81
CA MET A 1 13.94 11.73 23.28
C MET A 1 13.26 11.83 21.92
N GLU A 2 14.06 11.91 20.86
CA GLU A 2 13.56 12.10 19.49
C GLU A 2 12.85 10.82 19.04
N ARG A 3 11.52 10.83 19.04
CA ARG A 3 10.75 9.80 18.34
C ARG A 3 11.21 9.84 16.88
N LYS A 4 11.87 8.78 16.41
CA LYS A 4 12.22 8.59 14.99
C LYS A 4 10.94 8.73 14.17
N ARG A 5 10.61 9.95 13.72
CA ARG A 5 9.57 10.17 12.72
C ARG A 5 9.98 9.30 11.54
N GLY A 6 9.12 8.36 11.15
CA GLY A 6 9.41 7.52 10.00
C GLY A 6 9.71 8.43 8.81
N LYS A 7 10.77 8.13 8.07
CA LYS A 7 11.03 8.84 6.81
C LYS A 7 10.01 8.40 5.78
N SER A 8 9.58 9.32 4.93
CA SER A 8 8.78 9.00 3.75
C SER A 8 9.52 7.99 2.86
N LEU A 9 8.78 7.26 2.03
CA LEU A 9 9.37 6.29 1.13
C LEU A 9 9.84 6.96 -0.16
N GLU A 10 11.07 6.66 -0.56
CA GLU A 10 11.56 7.02 -1.88
C GLU A 10 10.77 6.25 -2.97
N PRO A 11 10.54 6.86 -4.15
CA PRO A 11 9.95 6.17 -5.29
C PRO A 11 10.69 4.87 -5.63
N GLY A 12 9.93 3.85 -6.04
CA GLY A 12 10.40 2.50 -6.31
C GLY A 12 10.46 1.59 -5.07
N SER A 13 10.20 2.11 -3.87
CA SER A 13 10.12 1.25 -2.67
C SER A 13 8.95 0.27 -2.79
N VAL A 14 9.16 -0.99 -2.41
CA VAL A 14 8.11 -2.00 -2.36
C VAL A 14 7.47 -2.03 -0.97
N VAL A 15 6.15 -2.00 -0.92
CA VAL A 15 5.37 -2.13 0.32
C VAL A 15 4.67 -3.48 0.31
N ILE A 16 4.98 -4.31 1.32
CA ILE A 16 4.21 -5.50 1.66
C ILE A 16 3.16 -5.06 2.67
N THR A 17 1.89 -5.16 2.29
CA THR A 17 0.79 -4.69 3.12
C THR A 17 0.58 -5.59 4.33
N ARG A 18 0.64 -5.01 5.53
CA ARG A 18 0.26 -5.66 6.79
C ARG A 18 -1.25 -5.67 6.98
N LYS A 19 -1.87 -4.50 6.79
CA LYS A 19 -3.30 -4.26 6.87
C LYS A 19 -3.67 -3.29 5.76
N SER A 20 -4.74 -3.58 5.02
CA SER A 20 -5.41 -2.54 4.26
C SER A 20 -6.24 -1.70 5.22
N VAL A 21 -6.21 -0.38 5.10
CA VAL A 21 -7.01 0.54 5.91
C VAL A 21 -7.86 1.44 5.03
N ASP A 22 -9.00 1.90 5.55
CA ASP A 22 -9.84 2.89 4.88
C ASP A 22 -9.23 4.30 4.94
N ALA A 23 -9.90 5.28 4.34
CA ALA A 23 -9.50 6.68 4.34
C ALA A 23 -9.50 7.34 5.74
N THR A 24 -10.02 6.65 6.77
CA THR A 24 -9.95 7.03 8.19
C THR A 24 -8.91 6.22 8.98
N PHE A 25 -8.06 5.48 8.26
CA PHE A 25 -6.96 4.65 8.77
C PHE A 25 -7.37 3.43 9.60
N LYS A 26 -8.63 2.99 9.49
CA LYS A 26 -9.13 1.81 10.19
C LYS A 26 -9.01 0.57 9.30
N PRO A 27 -8.61 -0.60 9.86
CA PRO A 27 -8.47 -1.85 9.10
C PRO A 27 -9.84 -2.49 8.85
N GLN A 28 -10.64 -1.86 8.00
CA GLN A 28 -11.99 -2.27 7.72
C GLN A 28 -12.40 -2.02 6.25
N PHE A 29 -13.30 -2.85 5.76
CA PHE A 29 -13.97 -2.69 4.47
C PHE A 29 -15.48 -2.62 4.70
N GLU A 30 -16.08 -1.49 4.32
CA GLU A 30 -17.53 -1.29 4.39
C GLU A 30 -18.18 -1.65 3.05
N GLN A 31 -19.25 -2.43 3.11
CA GLN A 31 -20.08 -2.78 1.95
C GLN A 31 -21.55 -2.63 2.31
N VAL A 32 -22.34 -2.06 1.40
CA VAL A 32 -23.80 -2.05 1.54
C VAL A 32 -24.37 -3.38 1.02
N ILE A 33 -25.12 -4.08 1.86
CA ILE A 33 -25.77 -5.36 1.55
C ILE A 33 -27.25 -5.24 1.91
N LEU A 34 -28.13 -5.34 0.90
CA LEU A 34 -29.57 -5.17 1.08
C LEU A 34 -29.94 -3.88 1.83
N GLY A 35 -29.26 -2.77 1.50
CA GLY A 35 -29.46 -1.46 2.12
C GLY A 35 -28.86 -1.28 3.51
N LYS A 36 -28.08 -2.25 4.02
CA LYS A 36 -27.42 -2.18 5.33
C LYS A 36 -25.91 -2.12 5.19
N SER A 37 -25.26 -1.24 5.95
CA SER A 37 -23.79 -1.22 6.06
C SER A 37 -23.29 -2.47 6.77
N VAL A 38 -22.35 -3.16 6.16
CA VAL A 38 -21.67 -4.33 6.70
C VAL A 38 -20.17 -4.07 6.67
N ILE A 39 -19.53 -4.22 7.84
CA ILE A 39 -18.09 -3.99 8.01
C ILE A 39 -17.36 -5.32 8.12
N ARG A 40 -16.23 -5.46 7.42
CA ARG A 40 -15.37 -6.65 7.44
C ARG A 40 -13.92 -6.28 7.76
N SER A 41 -13.19 -7.18 8.44
CA SER A 41 -11.75 -7.01 8.67
C SER A 41 -10.95 -7.16 7.38
N THR A 42 -9.90 -6.35 7.27
CA THR A 42 -8.96 -6.29 6.15
C THR A 42 -7.51 -6.62 6.59
N ASP A 43 -7.37 -7.37 7.68
CA ASP A 43 -6.08 -7.93 8.08
C ASP A 43 -5.57 -8.93 7.03
N LEU A 44 -4.26 -8.94 6.75
CA LEU A 44 -3.62 -9.92 5.86
C LEU A 44 -2.75 -10.90 6.67
N ASP A 45 -2.34 -12.02 6.06
CA ASP A 45 -1.57 -13.06 6.76
C ASP A 45 -0.17 -12.55 7.13
N GLU A 46 0.06 -12.40 8.44
CA GLU A 46 1.31 -11.86 8.98
C GLU A 46 2.53 -12.74 8.66
N GLN A 47 2.34 -14.06 8.65
CA GLN A 47 3.41 -15.00 8.37
C GLN A 47 3.82 -14.92 6.90
N LEU A 48 2.84 -14.82 5.98
CA LEU A 48 3.09 -14.63 4.56
C LEU A 48 3.84 -13.31 4.29
N ALA A 49 3.47 -12.22 4.98
CA ALA A 49 4.19 -10.96 4.89
C ALA A 49 5.66 -11.08 5.36
N LYS A 50 5.92 -11.83 6.45
CA LYS A 50 7.29 -12.10 6.93
C LYS A 50 8.09 -12.94 5.92
N GLU A 51 7.48 -13.95 5.32
CA GLU A 51 8.12 -14.79 4.29
C GLU A 51 8.49 -13.99 3.05
N LEU A 52 7.58 -13.11 2.58
CA LEU A 52 7.85 -12.18 1.47
C LEU A 52 8.97 -11.19 1.82
N MET A 53 8.96 -10.62 3.02
CA MET A 53 10.03 -9.73 3.48
C MET A 53 11.39 -10.45 3.51
N GLN A 54 11.41 -11.72 3.95
CA GLN A 54 12.62 -12.53 3.93
C GLN A 54 13.12 -12.77 2.49
N CYS A 55 12.21 -13.07 1.56
CA CYS A 55 12.55 -13.17 0.13
C CYS A 55 13.15 -11.86 -0.40
N SER A 56 12.58 -10.71 -0.04
CA SER A 56 13.13 -9.42 -0.46
C SER A 56 14.53 -9.15 0.09
N LYS A 57 14.82 -9.58 1.32
CA LYS A 57 16.17 -9.45 1.91
C LYS A 57 17.20 -10.34 1.20
N GLU A 58 16.78 -11.49 0.71
CA GLU A 58 17.64 -12.39 -0.07
C GLU A 58 17.91 -11.83 -1.47
N ILE A 59 16.91 -11.24 -2.12
CA ILE A 59 17.07 -10.56 -3.41
C ILE A 59 17.97 -9.32 -3.27
N ASN A 60 17.74 -8.51 -2.23
CA ASN A 60 18.54 -7.32 -1.90
C ASN A 60 18.73 -6.30 -3.05
N GLU A 61 17.77 -6.20 -3.99
CA GLU A 61 17.85 -5.28 -5.14
C GLU A 61 17.13 -3.95 -4.91
N PHE A 62 16.11 -3.93 -4.05
CA PHE A 62 15.26 -2.76 -3.84
C PHE A 62 14.80 -2.65 -2.39
N ASN A 63 14.55 -1.42 -1.95
CA ASN A 63 14.02 -1.15 -0.63
C ASN A 63 12.61 -1.74 -0.50
N THR A 64 12.40 -2.55 0.54
CA THR A 64 11.11 -3.16 0.84
C THR A 64 10.76 -2.92 2.30
N VAL A 65 9.51 -2.56 2.56
CA VAL A 65 8.99 -2.34 3.91
C VAL A 65 7.68 -3.11 4.13
N ILE A 66 7.40 -3.47 5.38
CA ILE A 66 6.05 -3.87 5.80
C ILE A 66 5.35 -2.62 6.36
N GLY A 67 4.15 -2.32 5.86
CA GLY A 67 3.38 -1.15 6.28
C GLY A 67 1.88 -1.34 6.08
N ASN A 68 1.07 -0.42 6.60
CA ASN A 68 -0.34 -0.39 6.24
C ASN A 68 -0.50 0.26 4.85
N THR A 69 -1.54 -0.15 4.12
CA THR A 69 -1.90 0.40 2.81
C THR A 69 -3.26 1.06 2.92
N MET A 70 -3.37 2.33 2.55
CA MET A 70 -4.65 3.01 2.51
C MET A 70 -5.35 2.73 1.18
N CYS A 71 -6.53 2.14 1.24
CA CYS A 71 -7.34 1.82 0.07
C CYS A 71 -8.43 2.89 -0.10
N THR A 72 -8.51 3.47 -1.29
CA THR A 72 -9.40 4.60 -1.60
C THR A 72 -10.36 4.25 -2.74
N LEU A 73 -11.50 4.94 -2.84
CA LEU A 73 -12.50 4.72 -3.90
C LEU A 73 -12.33 5.68 -5.08
N ASP A 74 -11.55 6.73 -4.91
CA ASP A 74 -11.27 7.74 -5.93
C ASP A 74 -9.78 8.06 -5.93
N PHE A 75 -9.20 8.23 -7.12
CA PHE A 75 -7.77 8.48 -7.30
C PHE A 75 -7.37 9.91 -6.93
N TYR A 76 -8.27 10.88 -7.11
CA TYR A 76 -7.96 12.31 -6.94
C TYR A 76 -8.31 12.79 -5.53
N GLU A 77 -9.54 13.22 -5.30
CA GLU A 77 -10.03 13.69 -4.00
C GLU A 77 -9.91 12.63 -2.93
N GLY A 78 -10.20 11.36 -3.27
CA GLY A 78 -10.05 10.22 -2.35
C GLY A 78 -8.62 10.02 -1.85
N GLN A 79 -7.61 10.45 -2.61
CA GLN A 79 -6.20 10.39 -2.20
C GLN A 79 -5.60 11.77 -1.86
N GLY A 80 -6.42 12.82 -1.74
CA GLY A 80 -5.98 14.18 -1.44
C GLY A 80 -5.06 14.79 -2.50
N ARG A 81 -5.30 14.53 -3.79
CA ARG A 81 -4.50 15.11 -4.89
C ARG A 81 -4.99 16.50 -5.28
N LEU A 82 -4.08 17.42 -5.55
CA LEU A 82 -4.42 18.80 -5.94
C LEU A 82 -4.53 19.00 -7.46
N ASP A 83 -4.38 17.93 -8.24
CA ASP A 83 -4.29 17.96 -9.70
C ASP A 83 -5.46 17.23 -10.39
N GLY A 84 -6.55 17.05 -9.66
CA GLY A 84 -7.84 16.63 -10.22
C GLY A 84 -8.64 17.79 -10.80
N ALA A 85 -9.72 17.46 -11.51
CA ALA A 85 -10.65 18.47 -12.03
C ALA A 85 -11.43 19.20 -10.92
N ILE A 86 -11.66 18.52 -9.79
CA ILE A 86 -12.33 19.04 -8.60
C ILE A 86 -11.36 18.91 -7.43
N CYS A 87 -11.19 19.99 -6.68
CA CYS A 87 -10.36 20.04 -5.47
C CYS A 87 -10.87 21.15 -4.55
N LEU A 88 -11.51 20.75 -3.45
CA LEU A 88 -12.11 21.67 -2.48
C LEU A 88 -11.34 21.75 -1.16
N TYR A 89 -10.03 21.52 -1.21
CA TYR A 89 -9.12 21.58 -0.07
C TYR A 89 -7.75 22.16 -0.48
N THR A 90 -6.98 22.59 0.51
CA THR A 90 -5.68 23.24 0.36
C THR A 90 -4.52 22.25 0.39
N LYS A 91 -3.33 22.72 0.01
CA LYS A 91 -2.09 21.95 0.12
C LYS A 91 -1.76 21.61 1.57
N GLU A 92 -2.05 22.51 2.49
CA GLU A 92 -1.81 22.37 3.91
C GLU A 92 -2.68 21.25 4.50
N GLU A 93 -3.98 21.23 4.17
CA GLU A 93 -4.92 20.17 4.59
C GLU A 93 -4.50 18.81 4.02
N LYS A 94 -4.15 18.73 2.74
CA LYS A 94 -3.58 17.52 2.14
C LYS A 94 -2.36 17.02 2.93
N LEU A 95 -1.38 17.89 3.17
CA LEU A 95 -0.13 17.49 3.82
C LEU A 95 -0.37 17.06 5.27
N GLN A 96 -1.31 17.70 5.96
CA GLN A 96 -1.73 17.29 7.29
C GLN A 96 -2.34 15.87 7.27
N TYR A 97 -3.31 15.62 6.38
CA TYR A 97 -3.94 14.31 6.22
C TYR A 97 -2.93 13.20 5.89
N LEU A 98 -2.01 13.44 4.94
CA LEU A 98 -0.99 12.46 4.56
C LEU A 98 0.02 12.19 5.68
N ARG A 99 0.33 13.19 6.52
CA ARG A 99 1.18 13.01 7.71
C ARG A 99 0.47 12.17 8.76
N GLU A 100 -0.80 12.42 9.02
CA GLU A 100 -1.62 11.61 9.93
C GLU A 100 -1.72 10.16 9.46
N ALA A 101 -1.92 9.95 8.15
CA ALA A 101 -1.87 8.61 7.54
C ALA A 101 -0.52 7.94 7.82
N PHE A 102 0.58 8.67 7.59
CA PHE A 102 1.92 8.13 7.82
C PHE A 102 2.18 7.79 9.30
N GLU A 103 1.72 8.63 10.22
CA GLU A 103 1.79 8.44 11.67
C GLU A 103 0.93 7.26 12.16
N SER A 104 -0.20 6.97 11.49
CA SER A 104 -1.03 5.79 11.74
C SER A 104 -0.44 4.49 11.17
N GLY A 105 0.70 4.58 10.49
CA GLY A 105 1.45 3.43 9.95
C GLY A 105 1.21 3.15 8.47
N VAL A 106 0.46 4.01 7.76
CA VAL A 106 0.30 3.93 6.29
C VAL A 106 1.64 4.20 5.62
N ARG A 107 1.95 3.42 4.58
CA ARG A 107 3.19 3.55 3.79
C ARG A 107 2.95 3.72 2.29
N ASN A 108 1.76 3.36 1.79
CA ASN A 108 1.32 3.61 0.42
C ASN A 108 -0.20 3.76 0.35
N ILE A 109 -0.68 4.21 -0.81
CA ILE A 109 -2.09 4.44 -1.13
C ILE A 109 -2.38 3.74 -2.46
N GLU A 110 -3.48 3.01 -2.54
CA GLU A 110 -4.01 2.36 -3.75
C GLU A 110 -5.54 2.19 -3.65
N MET A 111 -6.15 1.27 -4.41
CA MET A 111 -7.61 1.25 -4.61
C MET A 111 -8.26 -0.14 -4.54
N GLU A 112 -7.51 -1.21 -4.28
CA GLU A 112 -8.01 -2.59 -4.39
C GLU A 112 -7.83 -3.42 -3.12
N SER A 113 -6.88 -3.06 -2.25
CA SER A 113 -6.42 -3.94 -1.17
C SER A 113 -7.48 -4.23 -0.11
N SER A 114 -8.45 -3.33 0.12
CA SER A 114 -9.48 -3.50 1.16
C SER A 114 -10.44 -4.64 0.83
N VAL A 115 -11.07 -4.60 -0.34
CA VAL A 115 -11.99 -5.65 -0.78
C VAL A 115 -11.25 -6.97 -1.00
N PHE A 116 -10.03 -6.92 -1.56
CA PHE A 116 -9.19 -8.10 -1.74
C PHE A 116 -8.93 -8.82 -0.39
N ALA A 117 -8.44 -8.09 0.62
CA ALA A 117 -8.19 -8.65 1.94
C ALA A 117 -9.48 -9.19 2.58
N ALA A 118 -10.57 -8.42 2.54
CA ALA A 118 -11.85 -8.82 3.13
C ALA A 118 -12.41 -10.11 2.50
N MET A 119 -12.35 -10.25 1.17
CA MET A 119 -12.84 -11.43 0.47
C MET A 119 -11.96 -12.66 0.72
N CYS A 120 -10.63 -12.51 0.75
CA CYS A 120 -9.72 -13.61 1.08
C CYS A 120 -9.94 -14.11 2.51
N ASN A 121 -10.11 -13.19 3.47
CA ASN A 121 -10.41 -13.52 4.86
C ASN A 121 -11.71 -14.33 5.00
N LEU A 122 -12.78 -13.89 4.33
CA LEU A 122 -14.05 -14.62 4.33
C LEU A 122 -13.96 -16.01 3.71
N SER A 123 -13.05 -16.20 2.76
CA SER A 123 -12.88 -17.46 2.03
C SER A 123 -11.86 -18.41 2.67
N GLY A 124 -11.22 -18.00 3.77
CA GLY A 124 -10.14 -18.77 4.40
C GLY A 124 -8.86 -18.86 3.55
N VAL A 125 -8.66 -17.94 2.61
CA VAL A 125 -7.49 -17.91 1.73
C VAL A 125 -6.42 -17.01 2.33
N LYS A 126 -5.20 -17.53 2.50
CA LYS A 126 -4.03 -16.73 2.87
C LYS A 126 -3.67 -15.79 1.74
N ALA A 127 -3.66 -14.50 2.02
CA ALA A 127 -3.44 -13.45 1.03
C ALA A 127 -2.37 -12.45 1.48
N ALA A 128 -1.72 -11.84 0.51
CA ALA A 128 -0.78 -10.74 0.69
C ALA A 128 -0.93 -9.75 -0.46
N VAL A 129 -0.64 -8.48 -0.19
CA VAL A 129 -0.58 -7.40 -1.18
C VAL A 129 0.85 -6.87 -1.22
N VAL A 130 1.39 -6.73 -2.43
CA VAL A 130 2.75 -6.28 -2.69
C VAL A 130 2.70 -5.21 -3.77
N CYS A 131 2.92 -3.96 -3.39
CA CYS A 131 2.85 -2.81 -4.29
C CYS A 131 4.20 -2.12 -4.37
N VAL A 132 4.48 -1.44 -5.49
CA VAL A 132 5.60 -0.50 -5.60
C VAL A 132 5.07 0.94 -5.48
N THR A 133 5.81 1.81 -4.79
CA THR A 133 5.50 3.25 -4.76
C THR A 133 6.04 3.93 -6.01
N LEU A 134 5.23 4.69 -6.73
CA LEU A 134 5.70 5.39 -7.95
C LEU A 134 6.17 6.82 -7.68
N LEU A 135 5.78 7.39 -6.53
CA LEU A 135 6.14 8.72 -6.09
C LEU A 135 5.99 8.84 -4.57
N ASP A 136 6.60 9.88 -3.99
CA ASP A 136 6.36 10.31 -2.61
C ASP A 136 5.27 11.40 -2.58
N ARG A 137 4.09 11.07 -2.06
CA ARG A 137 2.93 11.96 -2.01
C ARG A 137 3.12 13.17 -1.09
N LEU A 138 4.09 13.14 -0.17
CA LEU A 138 4.48 14.30 0.62
C LEU A 138 5.32 15.31 -0.20
N LYS A 139 5.90 14.87 -1.32
CA LYS A 139 6.71 15.71 -2.21
C LYS A 139 5.93 16.22 -3.43
N GLY A 140 4.90 15.50 -3.89
CA GLY A 140 4.10 15.92 -5.05
C GLY A 140 2.96 14.97 -5.40
N ASP A 141 2.19 15.31 -6.42
CA ASP A 141 1.11 14.46 -6.96
C ASP A 141 1.49 13.84 -8.31
N GLN A 142 2.17 14.58 -9.19
CA GLN A 142 2.55 14.09 -10.51
C GLN A 142 3.77 13.16 -10.46
N ILE A 143 3.75 12.13 -11.30
CA ILE A 143 4.91 11.25 -11.50
C ILE A 143 5.91 11.99 -12.40
N SER A 144 7.13 12.17 -11.92
CA SER A 144 8.20 12.85 -12.66
C SER A 144 9.33 11.92 -13.13
N SER A 145 9.33 10.65 -12.70
CA SER A 145 10.30 9.65 -13.15
C SER A 145 10.15 9.35 -14.65
N SER A 146 11.26 9.05 -15.32
CA SER A 146 11.24 8.67 -16.74
C SER A 146 10.52 7.33 -16.96
N HIS A 147 10.09 7.09 -18.20
CA HIS A 147 9.43 5.86 -18.59
C HIS A 147 10.23 4.61 -18.21
N ASP A 148 11.54 4.58 -18.53
CA ASP A 148 12.41 3.43 -18.26
C ASP A 148 12.51 3.13 -16.75
N VAL A 149 12.57 4.18 -15.91
CA VAL A 149 12.58 4.02 -14.45
C VAL A 149 11.25 3.45 -13.95
N LEU A 150 10.12 3.92 -14.49
CA LEU A 150 8.80 3.39 -14.11
C LEU A 150 8.61 1.93 -14.54
N VAL A 151 9.11 1.55 -15.72
CA VAL A 151 9.10 0.16 -16.18
C VAL A 151 9.89 -0.72 -15.21
N GLU A 152 11.06 -0.27 -14.75
CA GLU A 152 11.84 -0.99 -13.74
C GLU A 152 11.09 -1.10 -12.41
N TYR A 153 10.49 -0.02 -11.90
CA TYR A 153 9.69 -0.03 -10.67
C TYR A 153 8.56 -1.06 -10.73
N GLN A 154 7.82 -1.10 -11.84
CA GLN A 154 6.69 -2.01 -12.04
C GLN A 154 7.09 -3.49 -12.03
N GLN A 155 8.35 -3.81 -12.31
CA GLN A 155 8.87 -5.17 -12.24
C GLN A 155 9.20 -5.61 -10.81
N ARG A 156 9.45 -4.70 -9.86
CA ARG A 156 9.92 -5.05 -8.51
C ARG A 156 8.94 -5.95 -7.74
N PRO A 157 7.61 -5.70 -7.71
CA PRO A 157 6.67 -6.62 -7.09
C PRO A 157 6.66 -8.00 -7.77
N GLN A 158 6.78 -8.04 -9.11
CA GLN A 158 6.79 -9.28 -9.88
C GLN A 158 8.05 -10.11 -9.58
N LYS A 159 9.22 -9.46 -9.48
CA LYS A 159 10.47 -10.10 -9.07
C LYS A 159 10.35 -10.71 -7.68
N LEU A 160 9.81 -9.95 -6.72
CA LEU A 160 9.64 -10.41 -5.35
C LEU A 160 8.70 -11.62 -5.26
N VAL A 161 7.51 -11.52 -5.86
CA VAL A 161 6.51 -12.59 -5.84
C VAL A 161 7.00 -13.80 -6.63
N GLY A 162 7.65 -13.60 -7.78
CA GLY A 162 8.24 -14.66 -8.59
C GLY A 162 9.32 -15.44 -7.84
N TYR A 163 10.20 -14.75 -7.11
CA TYR A 163 11.20 -15.38 -6.25
C TYR A 163 10.55 -16.18 -5.11
N PHE A 164 9.55 -15.59 -4.43
CA PHE A 164 8.80 -16.28 -3.39
C PHE A 164 8.17 -17.58 -3.90
N ILE A 165 7.50 -17.55 -5.07
CA ILE A 165 6.93 -18.74 -5.71
C ILE A 165 8.02 -19.77 -6.01
N LYS A 166 9.14 -19.35 -6.61
CA LYS A 166 10.27 -20.24 -6.94
C LYS A 166 10.80 -20.93 -5.68
N LYS A 167 10.94 -20.20 -4.57
CA LYS A 167 11.38 -20.74 -3.28
C LYS A 167 10.36 -21.72 -2.67
N ARG A 168 9.07 -21.41 -2.70
CA ARG A 168 8.00 -22.31 -2.21
C ARG A 168 7.92 -23.61 -3.00
N LEU A 169 8.33 -23.59 -4.28
CA LEU A 169 8.41 -24.77 -5.13
C LEU A 169 9.76 -25.51 -5.03
N GLY A 170 10.68 -25.11 -4.14
CA GLY A 170 11.99 -25.74 -3.98
C GLY A 170 12.93 -25.54 -5.18
N LYS A 171 12.76 -24.46 -5.94
CA LYS A 171 13.54 -24.15 -7.14
C LYS A 171 14.62 -23.09 -6.92
N VAL A 172 14.76 -22.56 -5.70
CA VAL A 172 15.83 -21.65 -5.25
C VAL A 172 16.67 -22.37 -4.21
#